data_AF-A0A536ALC0-F1
#
_entry.id   AF-A0A536ALC0-F1
#
_cell.length_a   1.000
_cell.length_b   1.000
_cell.length_c   1.000
_cell.angle_alpha   90.00
_cell.angle_beta   90.00
_cell.angle_gamma   90.00
#
_symmetry.space_group_name_H-M   'P 1'
#
loop_
_entity.id
_entity.type
_entity.pdbx_description
1 polymer ?
#
loop_
_entity_poly.entity_id
_entity_poly.type
_entity_poly.pdbx_seq_one_letter_code
_entity_poly.pdbx_strand_id
1 'polypeptide(L)'
;MVTGAIEAPKRLEDLHVRRDLVASLLLRTLAFADQLTGAALEQRLGLPFETFSPLIDEFEKNQLMDTRGVSNDPGMEGRPYPVKMNYAISGAGRQRAAEMSAVQTRYLGPCPVNFEDYLLLIRSQVTGKSPVTDSQLKKALGELELEQHIIDQIGGAMVSRASLFIFGAPGNGKSTITERMALLMGAPIEIPHAVALGDEIIRVIDPVYHKVAEGEQPIDRRLVRVERPVVTAGGELKLQQLDLTYDQQNRYYE
;
A
#
# COMPACT_ATOMS: atom_id res chain seq x y z
N MET A 1 -17.51 -9.71 6.89
CA MET A 1 -16.37 -10.57 6.50
C MET A 1 -15.13 -9.71 6.71
N VAL A 2 -14.23 -10.16 7.57
CA VAL A 2 -12.92 -9.51 7.75
C VAL A 2 -12.17 -9.74 6.45
N THR A 3 -12.08 -8.70 5.61
CA THR A 3 -10.99 -8.62 4.63
C THR A 3 -9.70 -8.43 5.43
N GLY A 4 -8.62 -9.10 5.02
CA GLY A 4 -7.37 -9.14 5.80
C GLY A 4 -6.81 -10.56 5.89
N ALA A 5 -6.38 -11.10 4.74
CA ALA A 5 -5.73 -12.41 4.69
C ALA A 5 -4.29 -12.40 5.26
N ILE A 6 -3.76 -11.23 5.58
CA ILE A 6 -2.42 -11.04 6.12
C ILE A 6 -2.56 -10.52 7.54
N GLU A 7 -2.11 -11.32 8.52
CA GLU A 7 -1.98 -10.86 9.89
C GLU A 7 -0.75 -9.96 10.04
N ALA A 8 -0.80 -9.03 11.00
CA ALA A 8 0.36 -8.22 11.32
C ALA A 8 1.54 -9.14 11.76
N PRO A 9 2.73 -8.96 11.18
CA PRO A 9 3.88 -9.82 11.44
C PRO A 9 4.34 -9.62 12.90
N LYS A 10 4.86 -10.69 13.50
CA LYS A 10 5.42 -10.66 14.87
C LYS A 10 6.91 -10.93 14.87
N ARG A 11 7.42 -11.55 13.81
CA ARG A 11 8.83 -11.91 13.62
C ARG A 11 9.28 -11.57 12.20
N LEU A 12 10.59 -11.40 12.01
CA LEU A 12 11.17 -11.12 10.69
C LEU A 12 10.77 -12.16 9.65
N GLU A 13 10.68 -13.42 10.04
CA GLU A 13 10.35 -14.53 9.14
C GLU A 13 8.92 -14.46 8.62
N ASP A 14 8.00 -13.88 9.40
CA ASP A 14 6.59 -13.71 9.02
C ASP A 14 6.43 -12.66 7.89
N LEU A 15 7.48 -11.88 7.59
CA LEU A 15 7.45 -10.89 6.53
C LEU A 15 7.62 -11.51 5.13
N HIS A 16 8.18 -12.73 5.05
CA HIS A 16 8.56 -13.41 3.81
C HIS A 16 9.39 -12.56 2.83
N VAL A 17 10.03 -11.50 3.30
CA VAL A 17 11.01 -10.71 2.54
C VAL A 17 12.41 -10.97 3.05
N ARG A 18 13.41 -10.63 2.24
CA ARG A 18 14.80 -10.84 2.63
C ARG A 18 15.16 -9.98 3.84
N ARG A 19 15.86 -10.57 4.81
CA ARG A 19 16.27 -9.91 6.05
C ARG A 19 17.14 -8.66 5.81
N ASP A 20 18.02 -8.71 4.81
CA ASP A 20 18.91 -7.60 4.44
C ASP A 20 18.12 -6.39 3.91
N LEU A 21 17.00 -6.62 3.23
CA LEU A 21 16.09 -5.54 2.80
C LEU A 21 15.50 -4.82 4.01
N VAL A 22 15.01 -5.56 5.01
CA VAL A 22 14.43 -4.99 6.24
C VAL A 22 15.50 -4.26 7.05
N ALA A 23 16.69 -4.85 7.21
CA ALA A 23 17.82 -4.23 7.86
C ALA A 23 18.25 -2.93 7.17
N SER A 24 18.39 -2.95 5.85
CA SER A 24 18.73 -1.77 5.05
C SER A 24 17.67 -0.67 5.17
N LEU A 25 16.38 -1.03 5.15
CA LEU A 25 15.28 -0.09 5.35
C LEU A 25 15.35 0.55 6.74
N LEU A 26 15.41 -0.23 7.81
CA LEU A 26 15.49 0.27 9.18
C LEU A 26 16.68 1.21 9.38
N LEU A 27 17.87 0.82 8.93
CA LEU A 27 19.08 1.63 9.10
C LEU A 27 19.01 2.94 8.31
N ARG A 28 18.47 2.91 7.07
CA ARG A 28 18.27 4.12 6.26
C ARG A 28 17.18 5.03 6.86
N THR A 29 16.13 4.47 7.43
CA THR A 29 15.09 5.23 8.14
C THR A 29 15.68 5.99 9.34
N LEU A 30 16.56 5.35 10.12
CA LEU A 30 17.30 6.00 11.19
C LEU A 30 18.29 7.03 10.66
N ALA A 31 19.02 6.72 9.58
CA ALA A 31 20.00 7.63 8.96
C ALA A 31 19.36 8.92 8.47
N PHE A 32 18.15 8.84 7.93
CA PHE A 32 17.39 9.99 7.45
C PHE A 32 16.85 10.88 8.57
N ALA A 33 16.60 10.32 9.76
CA ALA A 33 15.97 11.03 10.88
C ALA A 33 16.94 11.43 11.99
N ASP A 34 18.18 10.93 11.97
CA ASP A 34 19.19 10.95 13.03
C ASP A 34 18.79 10.23 14.34
N GLN A 35 17.56 10.41 14.81
CA GLN A 35 17.00 9.77 15.99
C GLN A 35 15.49 9.56 15.82
N LEU A 36 15.00 8.39 16.24
CA LEU A 36 13.57 8.07 16.29
C LEU A 36 13.21 7.33 17.55
N THR A 37 12.00 7.50 18.05
CA THR A 37 11.45 6.61 19.07
C THR A 37 11.11 5.25 18.48
N GLY A 38 11.04 4.20 19.32
CA GLY A 38 10.54 2.90 18.90
C GLY A 38 9.14 2.99 18.26
N ALA A 39 8.24 3.79 18.83
CA ALA A 39 6.91 4.05 18.27
C ALA A 39 6.98 4.72 16.89
N ALA A 40 7.89 5.68 16.69
CA ALA A 40 8.08 6.32 15.39
C ALA A 40 8.65 5.34 14.36
N LEU A 41 9.52 4.41 14.77
CA LEU A 41 9.98 3.31 13.91
C LEU A 41 8.83 2.39 13.51
N GLU A 42 7.94 2.01 14.45
CA GLU A 42 6.75 1.21 14.13
C GLU A 42 5.85 1.90 13.09
N GLN A 43 5.67 3.21 13.21
CA GLN A 43 4.88 3.99 12.27
C GLN A 43 5.55 4.07 10.88
N ARG A 44 6.85 4.38 10.84
CA ARG A 44 7.57 4.55 9.56
C ARG A 44 7.76 3.25 8.80
N LEU A 45 8.03 2.16 9.52
CA LEU A 45 8.19 0.83 8.91
C LEU A 45 6.85 0.13 8.71
N GLY A 46 5.78 0.58 9.36
CA GLY A 46 4.50 -0.12 9.36
C GLY A 46 4.55 -1.48 10.06
N LEU A 47 5.54 -1.72 10.91
CA LEU A 47 5.79 -3.00 11.58
C LEU A 47 5.66 -2.87 13.10
N PRO A 48 5.14 -3.87 13.81
CA PRO A 48 5.28 -3.95 15.27
C PRO A 48 6.75 -4.00 15.69
N PHE A 49 7.10 -3.37 16.80
CA PHE A 49 8.50 -3.24 17.24
C PHE A 49 9.19 -4.60 17.43
N GLU A 50 8.46 -5.57 17.96
CA GLU A 50 8.92 -6.96 18.14
C GLU A 50 9.37 -7.63 16.84
N THR A 51 8.82 -7.22 15.70
CA THR A 51 9.19 -7.79 14.40
C THR A 51 10.62 -7.46 14.04
N PHE A 52 11.08 -6.22 14.28
CA PHE A 52 12.41 -5.76 13.89
C PHE A 52 13.38 -5.60 15.07
N SER A 53 12.97 -5.91 16.29
CA SER A 53 13.84 -5.84 17.48
C SER A 53 15.14 -6.65 17.35
N PRO A 54 15.21 -7.82 16.69
CA PRO A 54 16.49 -8.52 16.52
C PRO A 54 17.50 -7.74 15.67
N LEU A 55 17.03 -6.86 14.78
CA LEU A 55 17.89 -5.98 13.97
C LEU A 55 18.42 -4.80 14.79
N ILE A 56 17.60 -4.28 15.73
CA ILE A 56 18.04 -3.25 16.68
C ILE A 56 19.19 -3.80 17.53
N ASP A 57 19.03 -5.01 18.09
CA ASP A 57 20.07 -5.65 18.89
C ASP A 57 21.36 -5.90 18.10
N GLU A 58 21.25 -6.29 16.83
CA GLU A 58 22.41 -6.45 15.94
C GLU A 58 23.10 -5.11 15.66
N PHE A 59 22.33 -4.06 15.36
CA PHE A 59 22.90 -2.75 15.04
C PHE A 59 23.59 -2.12 16.25
N GLU A 60 23.06 -2.31 17.45
CA GLU A 60 23.70 -1.87 18.70
C GLU A 60 25.00 -2.64 18.96
N LYS A 61 24.99 -3.98 18.83
CA LYS A 61 26.21 -4.81 18.95
C LYS A 61 27.29 -4.43 17.95
N ASN A 62 26.89 -4.05 16.73
CA ASN A 62 27.79 -3.62 15.67
C ASN A 62 28.11 -2.11 15.69
N GLN A 63 27.70 -1.38 16.74
CA GLN A 63 27.94 0.06 16.92
C GLN A 63 27.42 0.92 15.75
N LEU A 64 26.38 0.47 15.05
CA LEU A 64 25.72 1.21 13.97
C LEU A 64 24.68 2.19 14.51
N MET A 65 24.22 1.99 15.74
CA MET A 65 23.28 2.86 16.43
C MET A 65 23.42 2.70 17.95
N ASP A 66 22.83 3.62 18.68
CA ASP A 66 22.77 3.62 20.13
C ASP A 66 21.31 3.70 20.61
N THR A 67 20.96 2.88 21.61
CA THR A 67 19.71 3.04 22.36
C THR A 67 19.91 4.13 23.42
N ARG A 68 19.16 5.22 23.27
CA ARG A 68 19.12 6.36 24.19
C ARG A 68 17.94 6.25 25.15
N GLY A 69 17.91 7.13 26.15
CA GLY A 69 16.88 7.15 27.18
C GLY A 69 15.45 7.26 26.65
N VAL A 70 14.50 7.05 27.57
CA VAL A 70 13.05 7.07 27.31
C VAL A 70 12.66 8.41 26.68
N SER A 71 11.83 8.37 25.64
CA SER A 71 11.20 9.56 25.09
C SER A 71 10.12 10.10 26.02
N ASN A 72 10.00 11.42 26.07
CA ASN A 72 8.95 12.13 26.80
C ASN A 72 7.78 12.53 25.89
N ASP A 73 7.67 11.92 24.70
CA ASP A 73 6.59 12.23 23.76
C ASP A 73 5.21 11.89 24.36
N PRO A 74 4.19 12.73 24.13
CA PRO A 74 2.82 12.45 24.54
C PRO A 74 2.29 11.14 23.95
N GLY A 75 1.43 10.42 24.67
CA GLY A 75 0.79 9.18 24.19
C GLY A 75 1.64 7.91 24.30
N MET A 76 2.78 7.99 25.00
CA MET A 76 3.66 6.84 25.28
C MET A 76 3.23 6.02 26.52
N GLU A 77 2.23 6.48 27.26
CA GLU A 77 1.70 5.80 28.45
C GLU A 77 1.18 4.41 28.11
N GLY A 78 1.49 3.41 28.96
CA GLY A 78 1.08 2.02 28.74
C GLY A 78 1.79 1.28 27.60
N ARG A 79 2.63 1.94 26.79
CA ARG A 79 3.41 1.28 25.73
C ARG A 79 4.60 0.49 26.32
N PRO A 80 5.03 -0.62 25.67
CA PRO A 80 6.21 -1.39 26.07
C PRO A 80 7.48 -0.52 26.14
N TYR A 81 8.43 -0.89 27.01
CA TYR A 81 9.65 -0.09 27.23
C TYR A 81 10.46 0.16 25.94
N PRO A 82 10.75 -0.83 25.08
CA PRO A 82 11.52 -0.60 23.84
C PRO A 82 10.83 0.39 22.89
N VAL A 83 9.50 0.34 22.80
CA VAL A 83 8.70 1.26 21.96
C VAL A 83 8.86 2.72 22.42
N LYS A 84 9.13 2.96 23.70
CA LYS A 84 9.31 4.29 24.29
C LYS A 84 10.75 4.78 24.22
N MET A 85 11.74 3.93 23.89
CA MET A 85 13.14 4.34 23.82
C MET A 85 13.41 5.19 22.59
N ASN A 86 14.43 6.05 22.69
CA ASN A 86 15.01 6.72 21.55
C ASN A 86 16.13 5.88 20.95
N TYR A 87 16.18 5.80 19.63
CA TYR A 87 17.18 5.07 18.86
C TYR A 87 17.89 6.06 17.95
N ALA A 88 19.19 6.25 18.14
CA ALA A 88 19.98 7.23 17.40
C ALA A 88 21.04 6.55 16.55
N ILE A 89 21.17 6.96 15.29
CA ILE A 89 22.19 6.39 14.41
C ILE A 89 23.58 6.87 14.79
N SER A 90 24.59 6.00 14.68
CA SER A 90 25.99 6.35 14.88
C SER A 90 26.61 6.93 13.60
N GLY A 91 27.84 7.44 13.70
CA GLY A 91 28.63 7.83 12.53
C GLY A 91 28.87 6.65 11.57
N ALA A 92 29.22 5.48 12.12
CA ALA A 92 29.41 4.25 11.36
C ALA A 92 28.10 3.75 10.72
N GLY A 93 26.98 3.86 11.44
CA GLY A 93 25.66 3.56 10.89
C GLY A 93 25.29 4.43 9.71
N ARG A 94 25.52 5.75 9.78
CA ARG A 94 25.28 6.68 8.66
C ARG A 94 26.12 6.33 7.44
N GLN A 95 27.40 6.06 7.64
CA GLN A 95 28.28 5.62 6.56
C GLN A 95 27.76 4.31 5.92
N ARG A 96 27.40 3.32 6.75
CA ARG A 96 26.86 2.04 6.28
C ARG A 96 25.57 2.20 5.49
N ALA A 97 24.65 3.04 5.96
CA ALA A 97 23.40 3.36 5.26
C ALA A 97 23.65 4.03 3.90
N ALA A 98 24.64 4.93 3.82
CA ALA A 98 25.03 5.59 2.59
C ALA A 98 25.64 4.60 1.57
N GLU A 99 26.51 3.70 2.01
CA GLU A 99 27.08 2.62 1.18
C GLU A 99 26.00 1.70 0.62
N MET A 100 25.04 1.28 1.45
CA MET A 100 23.89 0.49 1.01
C MET A 100 23.07 1.24 -0.05
N SER A 101 22.74 2.51 0.20
CA SER A 101 21.96 3.36 -0.73
C SER A 101 22.70 3.68 -2.04
N ALA A 102 24.01 3.45 -2.10
CA ALA A 102 24.82 3.62 -3.30
C ALA A 102 24.70 2.45 -4.27
N VAL A 103 24.28 1.25 -3.82
CA VAL A 103 24.11 0.04 -4.67
C VAL A 103 22.73 -0.61 -4.57
N GLN A 104 21.92 -0.26 -3.58
CA GLN A 104 20.56 -0.77 -3.36
C GLN A 104 19.50 0.30 -3.60
N THR A 105 18.23 -0.09 -3.43
CA THR A 105 17.06 0.81 -3.40
C THR A 105 17.21 1.96 -2.40
N ARG A 106 16.56 3.09 -2.70
CA ARG A 106 16.41 4.26 -1.82
C ARG A 106 15.00 4.39 -1.22
N TYR A 107 14.18 3.36 -1.38
CA TYR A 107 12.85 3.30 -0.78
C TYR A 107 12.89 3.52 0.74
N LEU A 108 12.05 4.43 1.25
CA LEU A 108 11.97 4.88 2.65
C LEU A 108 10.53 4.85 3.22
N GLY A 109 9.62 4.10 2.58
CA GLY A 109 8.25 3.91 3.08
C GLY A 109 8.10 2.70 4.02
N PRO A 110 6.85 2.31 4.34
CA PRO A 110 6.56 1.11 5.11
C PRO A 110 7.21 -0.15 4.52
N CYS A 111 7.59 -1.10 5.36
CA CYS A 111 8.23 -2.34 4.91
C CYS A 111 7.40 -2.99 3.79
N PRO A 112 8.00 -3.31 2.63
CA PRO A 112 7.28 -3.95 1.54
C PRO A 112 6.66 -5.28 1.97
N VAL A 113 5.52 -5.61 1.37
CA VAL A 113 4.88 -6.92 1.50
C VAL A 113 5.46 -7.86 0.43
N ASN A 114 5.71 -9.13 0.76
CA ASN A 114 6.15 -10.11 -0.23
C ASN A 114 5.14 -10.23 -1.38
N PHE A 115 5.61 -10.37 -2.62
CA PHE A 115 4.73 -10.45 -3.79
C PHE A 115 3.71 -11.60 -3.74
N GLU A 116 4.09 -12.78 -3.26
CA GLU A 116 3.17 -13.92 -3.14
C GLU A 116 2.09 -13.66 -2.07
N ASP A 117 2.46 -13.04 -0.95
CA ASP A 117 1.50 -12.62 0.07
C ASP A 117 0.53 -11.56 -0.48
N TYR A 118 1.04 -10.61 -1.26
CA TYR A 118 0.22 -9.63 -1.97
C TYR A 118 -0.76 -10.29 -2.95
N LEU A 119 -0.33 -11.29 -3.71
CA LEU A 119 -1.22 -12.06 -4.60
C LEU A 119 -2.33 -12.77 -3.81
N LEU A 120 -2.00 -13.37 -2.67
CA LEU A 120 -2.99 -14.01 -1.78
C LEU A 120 -3.99 -12.98 -1.24
N LEU A 121 -3.50 -11.82 -0.78
CA LEU A 121 -4.33 -10.71 -0.31
C LEU A 121 -5.30 -10.24 -1.39
N ILE A 122 -4.82 -9.93 -2.59
CA ILE A 122 -5.70 -9.45 -3.68
C ILE A 122 -6.71 -10.52 -4.08
N ARG A 123 -6.32 -11.78 -4.21
CA ARG A 123 -7.23 -12.89 -4.57
C ARG A 123 -8.33 -13.08 -3.52
N SER A 124 -8.02 -12.96 -2.23
CA SER A 124 -9.03 -13.08 -1.16
C SER A 124 -10.06 -11.94 -1.18
N GLN A 125 -9.67 -10.78 -1.72
CA GLN A 125 -10.52 -9.59 -1.86
C GLN A 125 -11.24 -9.51 -3.20
N VAL A 126 -11.00 -10.48 -4.09
CA VAL A 126 -11.89 -10.73 -5.21
C VAL A 126 -13.14 -11.38 -4.64
N THR A 127 -14.04 -10.57 -4.10
CA THR A 127 -15.39 -11.01 -3.78
C THR A 127 -16.03 -11.51 -5.06
N GLY A 128 -16.32 -12.81 -5.11
CA GLY A 128 -17.10 -13.41 -6.18
C GLY A 128 -18.41 -12.66 -6.33
N LYS A 129 -18.83 -12.40 -7.58
CA LYS A 129 -20.11 -11.80 -8.02
C LYS A 129 -20.89 -11.13 -6.89
N SER A 130 -20.40 -10.02 -6.32
CA SER A 130 -21.30 -9.16 -5.54
C SER A 130 -22.29 -8.61 -6.55
N PRO A 131 -23.57 -9.04 -6.54
CA PRO A 131 -24.48 -8.64 -7.59
C PRO A 131 -24.74 -7.15 -7.40
N VAL A 132 -24.36 -6.34 -8.40
CA VAL A 132 -24.86 -4.97 -8.49
C VAL A 132 -26.38 -5.08 -8.59
N THR A 133 -27.10 -4.59 -7.60
CA THR A 133 -28.57 -4.64 -7.62
C THR A 133 -29.10 -3.57 -8.58
N ASP A 134 -30.27 -3.79 -9.17
CA ASP A 134 -30.94 -2.77 -10.01
C ASP A 134 -31.12 -1.44 -9.25
N SER A 135 -31.41 -1.51 -7.94
CA SER A 135 -31.50 -0.33 -7.07
C SER A 135 -30.18 0.43 -6.91
N GLN A 136 -29.05 -0.29 -6.76
CA GLN A 136 -27.72 0.33 -6.70
C GLN A 136 -27.35 0.96 -8.03
N LEU A 137 -27.64 0.26 -9.13
CA LEU A 137 -27.37 0.74 -10.48
C LEU A 137 -28.17 2.01 -10.80
N LYS A 138 -29.48 2.01 -10.55
CA LYS A 138 -30.33 3.20 -10.72
C LYS A 138 -29.87 4.37 -9.85
N LYS A 139 -29.51 4.10 -8.59
CA LYS A 139 -28.97 5.13 -7.70
C LYS A 139 -27.66 5.73 -8.22
N ALA A 140 -26.75 4.91 -8.75
CA ALA A 140 -25.49 5.39 -9.28
C ALA A 140 -25.67 6.17 -10.59
N LEU A 141 -26.55 5.71 -11.48
CA LEU A 141 -26.86 6.39 -12.74
C LEU A 141 -27.60 7.72 -12.52
N GLY A 142 -28.32 7.87 -11.40
CA GLY A 142 -28.89 9.14 -10.97
C GLY A 142 -29.95 9.67 -11.93
N GLU A 143 -29.77 10.90 -12.40
CA GLU A 143 -30.70 11.61 -13.30
C GLU A 143 -30.52 11.28 -14.79
N LEU A 144 -29.63 10.33 -15.13
CA LEU A 144 -29.48 9.89 -16.51
C LEU A 144 -30.75 9.18 -17.00
N GLU A 145 -31.43 9.80 -17.96
CA GLU A 145 -32.57 9.21 -18.66
C GLU A 145 -32.08 8.11 -19.62
N LEU A 146 -32.07 6.87 -19.13
CA LEU A 146 -31.70 5.68 -19.90
C LEU A 146 -32.87 4.72 -20.01
N GLU A 147 -33.03 4.12 -21.20
CA GLU A 147 -34.00 3.05 -21.38
C GLU A 147 -33.65 1.83 -20.51
N GLN A 148 -34.66 1.14 -19.96
CA GLN A 148 -34.44 0.02 -19.05
C GLN A 148 -33.56 -1.08 -19.66
N HIS A 149 -33.66 -1.34 -20.97
CA HIS A 149 -32.83 -2.34 -21.64
C HIS A 149 -31.32 -1.98 -21.62
N ILE A 150 -30.96 -0.69 -21.61
CA ILE A 150 -29.58 -0.22 -21.48
C ILE A 150 -29.09 -0.41 -20.04
N ILE A 151 -29.95 -0.09 -19.06
CA ILE A 151 -29.66 -0.33 -17.64
C ILE A 151 -29.38 -1.82 -17.40
N ASP A 152 -30.21 -2.70 -17.96
CA ASP A 152 -30.06 -4.16 -17.84
C ASP A 152 -28.74 -4.65 -18.47
N GLN A 153 -28.34 -4.10 -19.63
CA GLN A 153 -27.06 -4.42 -20.27
C GLN A 153 -25.86 -3.97 -19.44
N ILE A 154 -25.91 -2.74 -18.89
CA ILE A 154 -24.85 -2.21 -18.00
C ILE A 154 -24.75 -3.09 -16.75
N GLY A 155 -25.87 -3.42 -16.12
CA GLY A 155 -25.92 -4.30 -14.95
C GLY A 155 -25.33 -5.68 -15.25
N GLY A 156 -25.70 -6.29 -16.37
CA GLY A 156 -25.14 -7.56 -16.83
C GLY A 156 -23.64 -7.50 -17.06
N ALA A 157 -23.12 -6.43 -17.68
CA ALA A 157 -21.69 -6.21 -17.89
C ALA A 157 -20.93 -6.04 -16.57
N MET A 158 -21.47 -5.28 -15.62
CA MET A 158 -20.86 -5.07 -14.30
C MET A 158 -20.75 -6.38 -13.50
N VAL A 159 -21.82 -7.20 -13.50
CA VAL A 159 -21.83 -8.49 -12.79
C VAL A 159 -20.90 -9.50 -13.43
N SER A 160 -20.83 -9.53 -14.77
CA SER A 160 -19.95 -10.43 -15.53
C SER A 160 -18.51 -9.93 -15.65
N ARG A 161 -18.24 -8.67 -15.25
CA ARG A 161 -16.97 -7.96 -15.48
C ARG A 161 -16.54 -7.96 -16.95
N ALA A 162 -17.51 -7.96 -17.86
CA ALA A 162 -17.28 -7.91 -19.28
C ALA A 162 -16.91 -6.48 -19.72
N SER A 163 -16.11 -6.37 -20.77
CA SER A 163 -15.85 -5.08 -21.42
C SER A 163 -17.14 -4.53 -22.03
N LEU A 164 -17.42 -3.26 -21.78
CA LEU A 164 -18.58 -2.55 -22.34
C LEU A 164 -18.10 -1.51 -23.35
N PHE A 165 -18.75 -1.47 -24.51
CA PHE A 165 -18.52 -0.44 -25.51
C PHE A 165 -19.75 0.48 -25.59
N ILE A 166 -19.61 1.70 -25.06
CA ILE A 166 -20.70 2.70 -25.03
C ILE A 166 -20.52 3.68 -26.20
N PHE A 167 -21.47 3.68 -27.14
CA PHE A 167 -21.45 4.55 -28.33
C PHE A 167 -22.75 5.35 -28.46
N GLY A 168 -22.71 6.44 -29.23
CA GLY A 168 -23.85 7.33 -29.45
C GLY A 168 -23.43 8.79 -29.68
N ALA A 169 -24.39 9.66 -29.99
CA ALA A 169 -24.14 11.08 -30.23
C ALA A 169 -23.44 11.77 -29.03
N PRO A 170 -22.59 12.80 -29.25
CA PRO A 170 -22.04 13.63 -28.18
C PRO A 170 -23.16 14.22 -27.30
N GLY A 171 -22.94 14.35 -26.00
CA GLY A 171 -23.94 14.91 -25.06
C GLY A 171 -24.85 13.87 -24.36
N ASN A 172 -24.91 12.62 -24.83
CA ASN A 172 -25.77 11.57 -24.23
C ASN A 172 -25.19 10.93 -22.94
N GLY A 173 -24.38 11.64 -22.16
CA GLY A 173 -23.92 11.16 -20.86
C GLY A 173 -22.97 9.95 -20.85
N LYS A 174 -22.34 9.58 -21.97
CA LYS A 174 -21.45 8.39 -22.05
C LYS A 174 -20.30 8.40 -21.02
N SER A 175 -19.63 9.56 -20.88
CA SER A 175 -18.57 9.73 -19.87
C SER A 175 -19.15 9.65 -18.47
N THR A 176 -20.32 10.25 -18.25
CA THR A 176 -21.05 10.18 -16.98
C THR A 176 -21.41 8.75 -16.61
N ILE A 177 -21.93 7.93 -17.55
CA ILE A 177 -22.22 6.51 -17.30
C ILE A 177 -20.96 5.79 -16.82
N THR A 178 -19.83 5.99 -17.50
CA THR A 178 -18.56 5.34 -17.16
C THR A 178 -18.07 5.74 -15.75
N GLU A 179 -18.11 7.03 -15.42
CA GLU A 179 -17.76 7.54 -14.09
C GLU A 179 -18.69 7.02 -12.99
N ARG A 180 -20.00 6.88 -13.27
CA ARG A 180 -20.96 6.34 -12.31
C ARG A 180 -20.81 4.84 -12.10
N MET A 181 -20.45 4.10 -13.16
CA MET A 181 -20.13 2.67 -13.05
C MET A 181 -18.93 2.42 -12.12
N ALA A 182 -17.96 3.33 -12.07
CA ALA A 182 -16.84 3.26 -11.14
C ALA A 182 -17.29 3.15 -9.67
N LEU A 183 -18.37 3.86 -9.30
CA LEU A 183 -18.95 3.86 -7.95
C LEU A 183 -19.55 2.49 -7.56
N LEU A 184 -19.79 1.63 -8.54
CA LEU A 184 -20.41 0.30 -8.36
C LEU A 184 -19.38 -0.83 -8.29
N MET A 185 -18.08 -0.53 -8.33
CA MET A 185 -17.01 -1.52 -8.33
C MET A 185 -16.93 -2.36 -7.05
N GLY A 186 -17.65 -1.97 -5.99
CA GLY A 186 -17.82 -2.74 -4.76
C GLY A 186 -17.16 -2.09 -3.55
N ALA A 187 -17.03 -2.85 -2.47
CA ALA A 187 -16.42 -2.37 -1.24
C ALA A 187 -14.93 -2.02 -1.44
N PRO A 188 -14.41 -1.05 -0.64
CA PRO A 188 -12.97 -0.76 -0.56
C PRO A 188 -12.13 -2.00 -0.33
N ILE A 189 -10.91 -1.98 -0.86
CA ILE A 189 -9.92 -3.06 -0.78
C ILE A 189 -8.67 -2.61 -0.04
N GLU A 190 -7.92 -3.56 0.46
CA GLU A 190 -6.64 -3.40 1.12
C GLU A 190 -5.52 -3.64 0.09
N ILE A 191 -4.59 -2.70 0.02
CA ILE A 191 -3.39 -2.80 -0.81
C ILE A 191 -2.17 -2.41 0.03
N PRO A 192 -0.98 -2.96 -0.26
CA PRO A 192 0.24 -2.55 0.42
C PRO A 192 0.71 -1.17 -0.07
N HIS A 193 1.52 -0.49 0.73
CA HIS A 193 2.26 0.70 0.27
C HIS A 193 3.28 0.34 -0.81
N ALA A 194 3.96 -0.79 -0.65
CA ALA A 194 4.91 -1.34 -1.62
C ALA A 194 4.97 -2.86 -1.53
N VAL A 195 5.39 -3.50 -2.61
CA VAL A 195 5.66 -4.94 -2.68
C VAL A 195 7.12 -5.22 -2.99
N ALA A 196 7.65 -6.31 -2.43
CA ALA A 196 8.98 -6.82 -2.76
C ALA A 196 8.85 -8.01 -3.71
N LEU A 197 9.56 -7.94 -4.84
CA LEU A 197 9.67 -9.01 -5.83
C LEU A 197 11.17 -9.30 -6.07
N GLY A 198 11.69 -10.32 -5.40
CA GLY A 198 13.13 -10.58 -5.38
C GLY A 198 13.91 -9.46 -4.69
N ASP A 199 14.80 -8.81 -5.44
CA ASP A 199 15.61 -7.68 -4.96
C ASP A 199 14.96 -6.32 -5.24
N GLU A 200 13.84 -6.31 -5.97
CA GLU A 200 13.15 -5.11 -6.41
C GLU A 200 12.00 -4.75 -5.47
N ILE A 201 11.79 -3.43 -5.34
CA ILE A 201 10.63 -2.86 -4.65
C ILE A 201 9.75 -2.21 -5.70
N ILE A 202 8.45 -2.44 -5.63
CA ILE A 202 7.44 -1.81 -6.47
C ILE A 202 6.51 -1.02 -5.55
N ARG A 203 6.41 0.29 -5.75
CA ARG A 203 5.39 1.09 -5.09
C ARG A 203 4.03 0.76 -5.68
N VAL A 204 3.05 0.49 -4.82
CA VAL A 204 1.69 0.15 -5.29
C VAL A 204 0.74 1.33 -5.16
N ILE A 205 0.93 2.17 -4.13
CA ILE A 205 0.11 3.36 -3.96
C ILE A 205 0.56 4.45 -4.92
N ASP A 206 -0.32 4.72 -5.86
CA ASP A 206 -0.39 5.95 -6.64
C ASP A 206 -1.45 6.90 -6.02
N PRO A 207 -1.07 8.07 -5.48
CA PRO A 207 -2.00 9.07 -4.93
C PRO A 207 -3.04 9.61 -5.92
N VAL A 208 -2.81 9.49 -7.23
CA VAL A 208 -3.75 9.92 -8.27
C VAL A 208 -4.94 8.96 -8.35
N TYR A 209 -4.68 7.66 -8.27
CA TYR A 209 -5.69 6.61 -8.49
C TYR A 209 -6.19 5.94 -7.20
N HIS A 210 -5.38 5.94 -6.14
CA HIS A 210 -5.70 5.28 -4.89
C HIS A 210 -6.15 6.28 -3.84
N LYS A 211 -7.46 6.36 -3.64
CA LYS A 211 -8.08 7.16 -2.58
C LYS A 211 -8.21 6.32 -1.33
N VAL A 212 -7.64 6.79 -0.22
CA VAL A 212 -7.79 6.12 1.08
C VAL A 212 -9.26 6.14 1.47
N ALA A 213 -9.80 4.96 1.75
CA ALA A 213 -11.19 4.81 2.15
C ALA A 213 -11.40 5.27 3.60
N GLU A 214 -12.58 5.83 3.88
CA GLU A 214 -12.98 6.16 5.24
C GLU A 214 -13.19 4.90 6.10
N GLY A 215 -13.07 5.06 7.41
CA GLY A 215 -13.33 4.01 8.40
C GLY A 215 -12.05 3.34 8.94
N GLU A 216 -12.22 2.14 9.46
CA GLU A 216 -11.14 1.37 10.08
C GLU A 216 -10.10 0.94 9.03
N GLN A 217 -8.84 1.24 9.32
CA GLN A 217 -7.68 0.86 8.53
C GLN A 217 -7.12 -0.49 9.02
N PRO A 218 -6.37 -1.23 8.18
CA PRO A 218 -5.78 -2.50 8.58
C PRO A 218 -4.86 -2.37 9.80
N ILE A 219 -4.84 -3.42 10.62
CA ILE A 219 -3.94 -3.49 11.78
C ILE A 219 -2.47 -3.52 11.30
N ASP A 220 -2.19 -4.27 10.23
CA ASP A 220 -0.91 -4.22 9.55
C ASP A 220 -0.79 -2.92 8.75
N ARG A 221 0.03 -2.00 9.25
CA ARG A 221 0.22 -0.65 8.70
C ARG A 221 1.03 -0.63 7.40
N ARG A 222 1.55 -1.78 6.95
CA ARG A 222 2.06 -1.92 5.58
C ARG A 222 0.94 -1.91 4.55
N LEU A 223 -0.29 -2.17 4.98
CA LEU A 223 -1.51 -2.13 4.18
C LEU A 223 -2.29 -0.83 4.43
N VAL A 224 -2.98 -0.39 3.39
CA VAL A 224 -3.94 0.71 3.44
C VAL A 224 -5.23 0.25 2.79
N ARG A 225 -6.37 0.67 3.34
CA ARG A 225 -7.67 0.45 2.74
C ARG A 225 -7.99 1.60 1.79
N VAL A 226 -8.24 1.28 0.53
CA VAL A 226 -8.51 2.23 -0.55
C VAL A 226 -9.84 1.93 -1.22
N GLU A 227 -10.49 2.98 -1.74
CA GLU A 227 -11.56 2.80 -2.71
C GLU A 227 -11.02 2.00 -3.91
N ARG A 228 -11.87 1.20 -4.55
CA ARG A 228 -11.43 0.43 -5.72
C ARG A 228 -10.98 1.39 -6.81
N PRO A 229 -9.70 1.35 -7.23
CA PRO A 229 -9.15 2.34 -8.13
C PRO A 229 -9.83 2.21 -9.49
N VAL A 230 -10.12 3.36 -10.09
CA VAL A 230 -10.63 3.45 -11.47
C VAL A 230 -9.75 4.39 -12.25
N VAL A 231 -9.24 3.88 -13.36
CA VAL A 231 -8.36 4.62 -14.27
C VAL A 231 -9.17 5.00 -15.49
N THR A 232 -9.36 6.30 -15.70
CA THR A 232 -9.95 6.84 -16.92
C THR A 232 -8.83 7.25 -17.86
N ALA A 233 -8.82 6.70 -19.07
CA ALA A 233 -7.81 7.01 -20.06
C ALA A 233 -8.47 7.45 -21.38
N GLY A 234 -7.90 8.48 -22.02
CA GLY A 234 -8.32 8.95 -23.34
C GLY A 234 -7.65 8.18 -24.48
N GLY A 235 -7.86 8.64 -25.72
CA GLY A 235 -7.26 8.03 -26.92
C GLY A 235 -5.73 8.10 -27.00
N GLU A 236 -5.09 8.74 -26.04
CA GLU A 236 -3.62 8.84 -25.92
C GLU A 236 -3.01 7.70 -25.10
N LEU A 237 -3.83 6.79 -24.53
CA LEU A 237 -3.32 5.65 -23.78
C LEU A 237 -2.49 4.74 -24.68
N LYS A 238 -1.21 4.62 -24.35
CA LYS A 238 -0.30 3.64 -24.95
C LYS A 238 -0.15 2.48 -23.99
N LEU A 239 -0.07 1.25 -24.51
CA LEU A 239 0.15 0.04 -23.70
C LEU A 239 1.37 0.15 -22.77
N GLN A 240 2.42 0.84 -23.22
CA GLN A 240 3.64 1.11 -22.43
C GLN A 240 3.37 1.91 -21.15
N GLN A 241 2.29 2.69 -21.09
CA GLN A 241 1.89 3.42 -19.88
C GLN A 241 1.22 2.51 -18.83
N LEU A 242 1.00 1.23 -19.16
CA LEU A 242 0.51 0.21 -18.23
C LEU A 242 1.65 -0.63 -17.64
N ASP A 243 2.88 -0.43 -18.11
CA ASP A 243 4.07 -1.09 -17.59
C ASP A 243 4.63 -0.31 -16.40
N LEU A 244 5.28 -1.04 -15.49
CA LEU A 244 6.02 -0.44 -14.38
C LEU A 244 7.20 0.40 -14.89
N THR A 245 7.37 1.59 -14.33
CA THR A 245 8.49 2.46 -14.66
C THR A 245 9.57 2.35 -13.59
N TYR A 246 10.81 2.06 -13.99
CA TYR A 246 11.94 2.01 -13.06
C TYR A 246 12.55 3.40 -12.86
N ASP A 247 12.56 3.89 -11.62
CA ASP A 247 13.29 5.10 -11.24
C ASP A 247 14.76 4.75 -11.01
N GLN A 248 15.65 5.19 -11.91
CA GLN A 248 17.10 4.90 -11.79
C GLN A 248 17.77 5.60 -10.60
N GLN A 249 17.26 6.76 -10.19
CA GLN A 249 17.81 7.54 -9.08
C GLN A 249 17.45 6.90 -7.75
N ASN A 250 16.20 6.49 -7.61
CA ASN A 250 15.68 5.91 -6.38
C ASN A 250 15.73 4.38 -6.32
N ARG A 251 15.89 3.72 -7.46
CA ARG A 251 16.07 2.27 -7.63
C ARG A 251 14.93 1.47 -7.04
N TYR A 252 13.74 1.76 -7.53
CA TYR A 252 12.52 0.99 -7.34
C TYR A 252 11.58 1.26 -8.52
N TYR A 253 10.56 0.45 -8.67
CA TYR A 253 9.51 0.62 -9.68
C TYR A 253 8.32 1.40 -9.12
N GLU A 254 7.68 2.18 -9.99
CA GLU A 254 6.39 2.84 -9.79
C GLU A 254 5.38 2.41 -10.85
#